data_AF-A0A7C2AH44-F1
#
_entry.id   AF-A0A7C2AH44-F1
#
_cell.length_a   1.000
_cell.length_b   1.000
_cell.length_c   1.000
_cell.angle_alpha   90.00
_cell.angle_beta   90.00
_cell.angle_gamma   90.00
#
_symmetry.space_group_name_H-M   'P 1'
#
loop_
_entity.id
_entity.type
_entity.pdbx_description
1 polymer ?
#
loop_
_entity_poly.entity_id
_entity_poly.type
_entity_poly.pdbx_seq_one_letter_code
_entity_poly.pdbx_strand_id
1 'polypeptide(L)'
;MPTIKRSYEKLKRNSICPCGSNMKYKNCCLKKIQDQEQQAYMMIHHNKRIAGAKKNVAAAIQHDIDHPIILTDRKITVPDSGCSDIILP
;
A
#
# COMPACT_ATOMS: atom_id res chain seq x y z
N MET A 1 -20.88 29.93 27.56
CA MET A 1 -20.60 29.08 26.38
C MET A 1 -21.89 28.38 25.98
N PRO A 2 -22.45 28.60 24.78
CA PRO A 2 -23.65 27.90 24.35
C PRO A 2 -23.34 26.43 24.08
N THR A 3 -24.17 25.52 24.58
CA THR A 3 -24.03 24.07 24.36
C THR A 3 -24.63 23.71 23.00
N ILE A 4 -23.79 23.26 22.06
CA ILE A 4 -24.25 22.76 20.76
C ILE A 4 -24.99 21.42 20.99
N LYS A 5 -26.29 21.39 20.71
CA LYS A 5 -27.07 20.14 20.71
C LYS A 5 -26.96 19.47 19.34
N ARG A 6 -26.69 18.16 19.32
CA ARG A 6 -26.71 17.36 18.07
C ARG A 6 -28.12 17.40 17.47
N SER A 7 -28.20 17.71 16.18
CA SER A 7 -29.44 17.78 15.40
C SER A 7 -29.89 16.44 14.80
N TYR A 8 -29.13 15.36 14.99
CA TYR A 8 -29.39 14.07 14.35
C TYR A 8 -29.82 12.97 15.33
N GLU A 9 -30.71 12.11 14.84
CA GLU A 9 -31.21 10.94 15.54
C GLU A 9 -30.12 9.88 15.72
N LYS A 10 -30.02 9.31 16.92
CA LYS A 10 -29.05 8.25 17.20
C LYS A 10 -29.57 6.91 16.66
N LEU A 11 -28.98 6.43 15.57
CA LEU A 11 -29.25 5.09 15.04
C LEU A 11 -28.89 4.00 16.06
N LYS A 12 -29.85 3.14 16.40
CA LYS A 12 -29.65 2.03 17.34
C LYS A 12 -29.09 0.81 16.61
N ARG A 13 -28.17 0.06 17.23
CA ARG A 13 -27.57 -1.17 16.65
C ARG A 13 -28.59 -2.20 16.17
N ASN A 14 -29.71 -2.35 16.88
CA ASN A 14 -30.74 -3.33 16.55
C ASN A 14 -31.86 -2.79 15.63
N SER A 15 -31.84 -1.49 15.25
CA SER A 15 -32.83 -0.97 14.30
C SER A 15 -32.59 -1.54 12.91
N ILE A 16 -33.62 -1.49 12.05
CA ILE A 16 -33.46 -1.78 10.63
C ILE A 16 -32.43 -0.81 10.04
N CYS A 17 -31.56 -1.33 9.17
CA CYS A 17 -30.56 -0.51 8.49
C CYS A 17 -31.25 0.50 7.56
N PRO A 18 -30.88 1.79 7.61
CA PRO A 18 -31.42 2.81 6.70
C PRO A 18 -30.96 2.63 5.24
N CYS A 19 -30.06 1.68 4.98
CA CYS A 19 -29.54 1.34 3.67
C CYS A 19 -30.49 0.49 2.80
N GLY A 20 -31.69 0.16 3.29
CA GLY A 20 -32.69 -0.60 2.54
C GLY A 20 -32.50 -2.12 2.53
N SER A 21 -31.52 -2.66 3.26
CA SER A 21 -31.23 -4.10 3.26
C SER A 21 -32.17 -4.96 4.11
N ASN A 22 -33.13 -4.35 4.83
CA ASN A 22 -34.01 -5.00 5.80
C ASN A 22 -33.29 -5.79 6.92
N MET A 23 -31.96 -5.68 7.04
CA MET A 23 -31.18 -6.29 8.10
C MET A 23 -31.03 -5.34 9.29
N LYS A 24 -30.77 -5.88 10.49
CA LYS A 24 -30.39 -5.06 11.67
C LYS A 24 -29.12 -4.27 11.34
N TYR A 25 -29.06 -2.99 11.72
CA TYR A 25 -27.94 -2.08 11.43
C TYR A 25 -26.58 -2.68 11.81
N LYS A 26 -26.49 -3.34 12.97
CA LYS A 26 -25.28 -4.03 13.44
C LYS A 26 -24.76 -5.13 12.52
N ASN A 27 -25.66 -5.78 11.76
CA ASN A 27 -25.33 -6.87 10.84
C ASN A 27 -25.22 -6.38 9.39
N CYS A 28 -25.43 -5.09 9.14
CA CYS A 28 -25.37 -4.51 7.80
C CYS A 28 -24.27 -3.45 7.71
N CYS A 29 -24.61 -2.16 7.68
CA CYS A 29 -23.62 -1.11 7.46
C CYS A 29 -22.61 -1.01 8.60
N LEU A 30 -23.00 -1.23 9.86
CA LEU A 30 -22.04 -1.15 10.96
C LEU A 30 -20.92 -2.18 10.81
N LYS A 31 -21.28 -3.42 10.45
CA LYS A 31 -20.31 -4.50 10.20
C LYS A 31 -19.41 -4.13 9.01
N LYS A 32 -20.00 -3.67 7.90
CA LYS A 32 -19.23 -3.26 6.71
C LYS A 32 -18.22 -2.16 7.02
N ILE A 33 -18.62 -1.15 7.79
CA ILE A 33 -17.72 -0.05 8.21
C ILE A 33 -16.57 -0.62 9.04
N GLN A 34 -16.88 -1.50 9.99
CA GLN A 34 -15.87 -2.12 10.85
C GLN A 34 -14.89 -3.00 10.06
N ASP A 35 -15.40 -3.82 9.13
CA ASP A 35 -14.57 -4.67 8.26
C ASP A 35 -13.68 -3.80 7.35
N GLN A 36 -14.20 -2.68 6.83
CA GLN A 36 -13.43 -1.72 6.04
C GLN A 36 -12.32 -1.05 6.85
N GLU A 37 -12.59 -0.63 8.08
CA GLU A 37 -11.58 -0.06 8.99
C GLU A 37 -10.46 -1.06 9.28
N GLN A 38 -10.81 -2.33 9.54
CA GLN A 38 -9.83 -3.40 9.74
C GLN A 38 -8.97 -3.63 8.50
N GLN A 39 -9.58 -3.70 7.32
CA GLN A 39 -8.86 -3.85 6.05
C GLN A 39 -7.89 -2.66 5.82
N ALA A 40 -8.34 -1.44 6.08
CA ALA A 40 -7.50 -0.25 5.96
C ALA A 40 -6.30 -0.30 6.91
N TYR A 41 -6.51 -0.73 8.16
CA TYR A 41 -5.41 -0.91 9.13
C TYR A 41 -4.38 -1.93 8.65
N MET A 42 -4.84 -3.09 8.15
CA MET A 42 -3.94 -4.12 7.60
C MET A 42 -3.15 -3.60 6.40
N MET A 43 -3.79 -2.84 5.50
CA MET A 43 -3.14 -2.22 4.35
C MET A 43 -2.08 -1.20 4.78
N ILE A 44 -2.36 -0.35 5.75
CA ILE A 44 -1.40 0.64 6.29
C ILE A 44 -0.17 -0.06 6.87
N HIS A 45 -0.38 -1.12 7.67
CA HIS A 45 0.73 -1.86 8.27
C HIS A 45 1.60 -2.55 7.20
N HIS A 46 0.97 -3.13 6.17
CA HIS A 46 1.71 -3.71 5.06
C HIS A 46 2.55 -2.66 4.31
N ASN A 47 1.96 -1.50 4.00
CA ASN A 47 2.68 -0.39 3.36
C ASN A 47 3.88 0.08 4.18
N LYS A 48 3.76 0.13 5.53
CA LYS A 48 4.88 0.46 6.42
C LYS A 48 6.04 -0.52 6.29
N ARG A 49 5.75 -1.83 6.18
CA ARG A 49 6.78 -2.86 5.98
C ARG A 49 7.48 -2.71 4.64
N ILE A 50 6.72 -2.49 3.55
CA ILE A 50 7.28 -2.24 2.21
C ILE A 50 8.15 -0.99 2.20
N ALA A 51 7.71 0.09 2.85
CA ALA A 51 8.50 1.32 2.98
C ALA A 51 9.82 1.09 3.73
N GLY A 52 9.80 0.29 4.81
CA GLY A 52 11.02 -0.10 5.53
C GLY A 52 12.00 -0.88 4.65
N ALA A 53 11.52 -1.89 3.92
CA ALA A 53 12.36 -2.66 3.00
C ALA A 53 12.98 -1.78 1.89
N LYS A 54 12.19 -0.85 1.31
CA LYS A 54 12.68 0.10 0.30
C LYS A 54 13.82 0.98 0.81
N LYS A 55 13.76 1.43 2.07
CA LYS A 55 14.84 2.22 2.68
C LYS A 55 16.14 1.43 2.78
N ASN A 56 16.06 0.14 3.14
CA ASN A 56 17.24 -0.72 3.25
C ASN A 56 17.88 -0.98 1.88
N VAL A 57 17.07 -1.23 0.86
CA VAL A 57 17.56 -1.41 -0.53
C VAL A 57 18.26 -0.15 -1.02
N ALA A 58 17.64 1.03 -0.81
CA ALA A 58 18.25 2.29 -1.19
C ALA A 58 19.59 2.53 -0.49
N ALA A 59 19.70 2.18 0.80
CA ALA A 59 20.96 2.31 1.55
C ALA A 59 22.06 1.38 1.00
N ALA A 60 21.72 0.15 0.60
CA ALA A 60 22.68 -0.77 0.00
C ALA A 60 23.19 -0.27 -1.35
N ILE A 61 22.30 0.23 -2.22
CA ILE A 61 22.67 0.82 -3.50
C ILE A 61 23.60 2.02 -3.27
N GLN A 62 23.27 2.90 -2.31
CA GLN A 62 24.11 4.06 -2.00
C GLN A 62 25.50 3.65 -1.49
N HIS A 63 25.56 2.61 -0.65
CA HIS A 63 26.83 2.07 -0.17
C HIS A 63 27.76 1.63 -1.32
N ASP A 64 27.21 0.96 -2.34
CA ASP A 64 27.97 0.51 -3.52
C ASP A 64 28.41 1.68 -4.41
N ILE A 65 27.64 2.78 -4.43
CA ILE A 65 28.01 4.03 -5.12
C ILE A 65 29.16 4.72 -4.38
N ASP A 66 29.11 4.80 -3.04
CA ASP A 66 30.12 5.47 -2.21
C ASP A 66 31.45 4.69 -2.13
N HIS A 67 31.38 3.37 -2.28
CA HIS A 67 32.54 2.48 -2.30
C HIS A 67 32.66 1.79 -3.66
N PRO A 68 33.02 2.54 -4.73
CA PRO A 68 33.12 1.97 -6.06
C PRO A 68 34.22 0.91 -6.07
N ILE A 69 33.86 -0.31 -6.47
CA ILE A 69 34.86 -1.34 -6.79
C ILE A 69 35.50 -0.92 -8.12
N ILE A 70 36.66 -0.27 -8.05
CA ILE A 70 37.47 0.01 -9.23
C ILE A 70 38.10 -1.31 -9.68
N LEU A 71 37.38 -2.04 -10.53
CA LEU A 71 37.94 -3.15 -11.29
C LEU A 71 38.98 -2.56 -12.25
N THR A 72 40.26 -2.72 -11.94
CA THR A 72 41.33 -2.41 -12.89
C THR A 72 41.15 -3.25 -14.14
N ASP A 73 41.30 -2.61 -15.30
CA ASP A 73 40.98 -3.11 -16.65
C ASP A 73 41.54 -4.52 -16.91
N ARG A 74 40.79 -5.54 -16.51
CA ARG A 74 40.89 -6.86 -17.11
C ARG A 74 39.96 -6.79 -18.31
N LYS A 75 40.52 -6.66 -19.51
CA LYS A 75 39.82 -6.76 -20.80
C LYS A 75 38.69 -7.80 -20.72
N ILE A 76 37.47 -7.33 -20.53
CA ILE A 76 36.28 -8.15 -20.69
C ILE A 76 36.06 -8.20 -22.20
N THR A 77 36.62 -9.21 -22.84
CA THR A 77 36.19 -9.60 -24.18
C THR A 77 34.80 -10.20 -24.05
N VAL A 78 33.77 -9.39 -24.26
CA VAL A 78 32.41 -9.87 -24.55
C VAL A 78 32.45 -10.54 -25.93
N PRO A 79 32.17 -11.85 -26.04
CA PRO A 79 31.99 -12.45 -27.36
C PRO A 79 30.70 -11.89 -27.95
N ASP A 80 30.86 -11.20 -29.09
CA ASP A 80 29.81 -10.68 -29.94
C ASP A 80 28.97 -11.87 -30.45
N SER A 81 27.95 -12.23 -29.67
CA SER A 81 26.92 -13.17 -30.12
C SER A 81 25.84 -12.36 -30.80
N GLY A 82 26.12 -12.02 -32.06
CA GLY A 82 25.19 -11.35 -32.96
C GLY A 82 23.82 -12.04 -32.92
N CYS A 83 22.82 -11.30 -32.46
CA CYS A 83 21.43 -11.71 -32.55
C CYS A 83 20.59 -10.52 -33.01
N SER A 84 20.48 -10.45 -34.35
CA SER A 84 19.34 -10.03 -35.16
C SER A 84 18.68 -8.67 -34.87
N ASP A 85 18.76 -7.79 -35.88
CA ASP A 85 18.01 -6.55 -36.01
C ASP A 85 16.50 -6.75 -35.79
N ILE A 86 15.97 -6.20 -34.69
CA ILE A 86 14.54 -5.95 -34.55
C ILE A 86 14.27 -4.56 -35.14
N ILE A 87 13.81 -4.54 -36.39
CA ILE A 87 13.18 -3.36 -36.98
C ILE A 87 11.81 -3.19 -36.32
N LEU A 88 11.64 -2.15 -35.50
CA LEU A 88 10.33 -1.69 -35.03
C LEU A 88 9.80 -0.62 -36.01
N PRO A 89 8.49 -0.63 -36.34
CA PRO A 89 7.88 0.25 -37.34
C PRO A 89 7.81 1.73 -36.93
#